data_AF-A0A0F3M8Z1-F1
#
_entry.id   AF-A0A0F3M8Z1-F1
#
_cell.length_a   1.000
_cell.length_b   1.000
_cell.length_c   1.000
_cell.angle_alpha   90.00
_cell.angle_beta   90.00
_cell.angle_gamma   90.00
#
_symmetry.space_group_name_H-M   'P 1'
#
loop_
_entity.id
_entity.type
_entity.pdbx_description
1 polymer ?
#
loop_
_entity_poly.entity_id
_entity_poly.type
_entity_poly.pdbx_seq_one_letter_code
_entity_poly.pdbx_strand_id
1 'polypeptide(L)'
;MIFKQIFNDISKEGKYATANALLATLRTIFNKAIKWGLIENNPTLGIEPHKMQARERRLSYDEMGRFLTRIMWRSNSIDKRFCITSVIYWS
;
A
#
# COMPACT_ATOMS: atom_id res chain seq x y z
N MET A 1 18.17 5.10 -17.06
CA MET A 1 17.16 4.88 -18.12
C MET A 1 16.31 3.62 -17.86
N ILE A 2 16.91 2.48 -17.49
CA ILE A 2 16.21 1.20 -17.23
C ILE A 2 15.17 1.26 -16.09
N PHE A 3 15.52 1.85 -14.93
CA PHE A 3 14.58 1.91 -13.78
C PHE A 3 13.30 2.70 -14.07
N LYS A 4 13.40 3.74 -14.89
CA LYS A 4 12.22 4.52 -15.31
C LYS A 4 11.29 3.70 -16.19
N GLN A 5 11.83 2.84 -17.07
CA GLN A 5 11.02 1.91 -17.86
C GLN A 5 10.30 0.89 -16.98
N ILE A 6 11.02 0.22 -16.08
CA ILE A 6 10.42 -0.76 -15.15
C ILE A 6 9.32 -0.12 -14.30
N PHE A 7 9.58 1.07 -13.77
CA PHE A 7 8.59 1.82 -13.00
C PHE A 7 7.35 2.13 -13.83
N ASN A 8 7.52 2.61 -15.07
CA ASN A 8 6.42 2.89 -15.98
C ASN A 8 5.66 1.62 -16.37
N ASP A 9 6.35 0.50 -16.58
CA ASP A 9 5.72 -0.77 -16.97
C ASP A 9 4.83 -1.32 -15.85
N ILE A 10 5.29 -1.27 -14.59
CA ILE A 10 4.46 -1.65 -13.43
C ILE A 10 3.25 -0.71 -13.30
N SER A 11 3.41 0.54 -13.70
CA SER A 11 2.36 1.56 -13.60
C SER A 11 1.26 1.41 -14.65
N LYS A 12 1.52 0.72 -15.76
CA LYS A 12 0.55 0.53 -16.86
C LYS A 12 -0.69 -0.26 -16.42
N GLU A 13 -0.58 -1.10 -15.39
CA GLU A 13 -1.69 -1.91 -14.88
C GLU A 13 -2.52 -1.19 -13.79
N GLY A 14 -2.35 0.13 -13.61
CA GLY A 14 -3.02 0.87 -12.53
C GLY A 14 -2.47 0.54 -11.13
N LYS A 15 -1.37 -0.20 -11.05
CA LYS A 15 -0.68 -0.60 -9.81
C LYS A 15 0.22 0.52 -9.26
N TYR A 16 -0.31 1.75 -9.20
CA TYR A 16 0.45 2.93 -8.79
C TYR A 16 0.98 2.83 -7.36
N ALA A 17 0.20 2.24 -6.44
CA ALA A 17 0.64 2.00 -5.08
C ALA A 17 1.86 1.07 -5.03
N THR A 18 1.85 -0.01 -5.81
CA THR A 18 2.95 -0.97 -5.91
C THR A 18 4.18 -0.34 -6.56
N ALA A 19 4.00 0.43 -7.62
CA ALA A 19 5.08 1.16 -8.28
C ALA A 19 5.76 2.14 -7.31
N ASN A 20 4.98 2.93 -6.57
CA ASN A 20 5.50 3.87 -5.58
C ASN A 20 6.22 3.18 -4.42
N ALA A 21 5.69 2.05 -3.93
CA ALA A 21 6.34 1.26 -2.89
C ALA A 21 7.71 0.75 -3.36
N LEU A 22 7.78 0.19 -4.57
CA LEU A 22 9.04 -0.25 -5.18
C LEU A 22 10.04 0.91 -5.29
N LEU A 23 9.60 2.07 -5.78
CA LEU A 23 10.43 3.26 -5.90
C LEU A 23 10.99 3.69 -4.53
N ALA A 24 10.16 3.71 -3.49
CA ALA A 24 10.59 4.07 -2.13
C ALA A 24 11.62 3.08 -1.57
N THR A 25 11.42 1.78 -1.78
CA THR A 25 12.35 0.73 -1.38
C THR A 25 13.70 0.87 -2.09
N LEU A 26 13.68 0.99 -3.42
CA LEU A 26 14.90 1.17 -4.22
C LEU A 26 15.66 2.43 -3.82
N ARG A 27 14.95 3.55 -3.63
CA ARG A 27 15.54 4.81 -3.21
C ARG A 27 16.25 4.67 -1.86
N THR A 28 15.65 3.93 -0.93
CA THR A 28 16.25 3.61 0.38
C THR A 28 17.50 2.74 0.24
N ILE A 29 17.46 1.69 -0.59
CA ILE A 29 18.59 0.78 -0.83
C ILE A 29 19.76 1.56 -1.43
N PHE A 30 19.53 2.34 -2.48
CA PHE A 30 20.60 3.10 -3.14
C PHE A 30 21.15 4.21 -2.25
N ASN A 31 20.31 4.87 -1.45
CA ASN A 31 20.82 5.82 -0.45
C ASN A 31 21.73 5.16 0.59
N LYS A 32 21.45 3.91 0.99
CA LYS A 32 22.36 3.14 1.84
C LYS A 32 23.65 2.76 1.12
N ALA A 33 23.56 2.33 -0.15
CA ALA A 33 24.74 2.00 -0.95
C ALA A 33 25.67 3.21 -1.15
N ILE A 34 25.11 4.42 -1.30
CA ILE A 34 25.90 5.67 -1.32
C ILE A 34 26.60 5.89 0.02
N LYS A 35 25.89 5.73 1.15
CA LYS A 35 26.51 5.85 2.49
C LYS A 35 27.65 4.86 2.71
N TRP A 36 27.59 3.69 2.08
CA TRP A 36 28.64 2.68 2.12
C TRP A 36 29.74 2.88 1.07
N GLY A 37 29.66 3.93 0.24
CA GLY A 37 30.64 4.22 -0.80
C GLY A 37 30.62 3.24 -1.98
N LEU A 38 29.56 2.44 -2.13
CA LEU A 38 29.45 1.45 -3.21
C LEU A 38 29.05 2.09 -4.54
N ILE A 39 28.33 3.20 -4.49
CA ILE A 39 27.90 3.98 -5.65
C ILE A 39 27.93 5.47 -5.29
N GLU A 40 28.15 6.34 -6.27
CA GLU A 40 28.22 7.78 -6.04
C GLU A 40 26.83 8.45 -6.13
N ASN A 41 25.97 7.95 -7.01
CA ASN A 41 24.70 8.59 -7.36
C ASN A 41 23.53 7.60 -7.31
N ASN A 42 22.38 8.08 -6.85
CA ASN A 42 21.18 7.25 -6.76
C ASN A 42 20.48 7.17 -8.14
N PRO A 43 20.36 5.99 -8.76
CA PRO A 43 19.76 5.84 -10.10
C PRO A 43 18.24 6.10 -10.12
N THR A 44 17.61 6.26 -8.96
CA THR A 44 16.18 6.62 -8.82
C THR A 44 15.96 8.12 -8.64
N LEU A 45 17.02 8.93 -8.63
CA LEU A 45 16.91 10.40 -8.62
C LEU A 45 16.15 10.87 -9.87
N GLY A 46 15.22 11.81 -9.67
CA GLY A 46 14.40 12.38 -10.75
C GLY A 46 13.17 11.57 -11.16
N ILE A 47 12.90 10.41 -10.52
CA ILE A 47 11.64 9.70 -10.70
C ILE A 47 10.64 10.19 -9.65
N GLU A 48 9.55 10.80 -10.11
CA GLU A 48 8.47 11.25 -9.24
C GLU A 48 7.48 10.11 -8.96
N PRO A 49 7.01 9.97 -7.71
CA PRO A 49 5.98 9.00 -7.38
C PRO A 49 4.64 9.41 -8.00
N HIS A 50 3.82 8.42 -8.35
CA HIS A 50 2.45 8.65 -8.81
C HIS A 50 1.58 9.27 -7.73
N LYS A 51 0.64 10.14 -8.12
CA LYS A 51 -0.36 10.67 -7.20
C LYS A 51 -1.25 9.53 -6.71
N MET A 52 -1.27 9.30 -5.40
CA MET A 52 -2.17 8.31 -4.80
C MET A 52 -3.55 8.95 -4.58
N GLN A 53 -4.59 8.24 -4.99
CA GLN A 53 -5.95 8.53 -4.57
C GLN A 53 -6.27 7.67 -3.34
N ALA A 54 -6.99 8.25 -2.38
CA ALA A 54 -7.54 7.48 -1.28
C ALA A 54 -8.52 6.45 -1.82
N ARG A 55 -8.59 5.26 -1.21
CA ARG A 55 -9.65 4.31 -1.56
C ARG A 55 -11.00 4.93 -1.20
N GLU A 56 -11.83 5.10 -2.21
CA GLU A 56 -13.12 5.78 -2.08
C GLU A 56 -14.19 4.89 -1.45
N ARG A 57 -14.11 3.55 -1.65
CA ARG A 57 -15.12 2.64 -1.11
C ARG A 57 -14.91 2.39 0.39
N ARG A 58 -15.78 3.00 1.19
CA ARG A 58 -16.07 2.59 2.57
C ARG A 58 -17.29 1.68 2.58
N LEU A 59 -17.39 0.82 3.59
CA LEU A 59 -18.61 0.05 3.83
C LEU A 59 -19.75 1.03 4.15
N SER A 60 -20.90 0.86 3.52
CA SER A 60 -22.12 1.56 3.95
C SER A 60 -22.63 0.98 5.28
N TYR A 61 -23.52 1.70 5.98
CA TYR A 61 -24.12 1.20 7.22
C TYR A 61 -24.85 -0.15 7.02
N ASP A 62 -25.52 -0.35 5.89
CA ASP A 62 -26.18 -1.62 5.55
C ASP A 62 -25.15 -2.73 5.29
N GLU A 63 -24.07 -2.44 4.55
CA GLU A 63 -22.98 -3.39 4.31
C GLU A 63 -22.26 -3.77 5.62
N MET A 64 -22.07 -2.81 6.54
CA MET A 64 -21.51 -3.05 7.87
C MET A 64 -22.39 -4.00 8.69
N GLY A 65 -23.71 -3.78 8.70
CA GLY A 65 -24.66 -4.66 9.39
C GLY A 65 -24.54 -6.11 8.89
N ARG A 66 -24.58 -6.30 7.56
CA ARG A 66 -24.45 -7.63 6.93
C ARG A 66 -23.09 -8.28 7.21
N PHE A 67 -22.02 -7.50 7.19
CA PHE A 67 -20.66 -7.96 7.51
C PHE A 67 -20.56 -8.46 8.95
N LEU A 68 -21.05 -7.69 9.92
CA LEU A 68 -21.05 -8.06 11.33
C LEU A 68 -21.88 -9.32 11.59
N THR A 69 -23.08 -9.44 11.00
CA THR A 69 -23.91 -10.64 11.11
C THR A 69 -23.18 -11.89 10.62
N ARG A 70 -22.44 -11.79 9.49
CA ARG A 70 -21.70 -12.93 8.93
C ARG A 70 -20.50 -13.32 9.79
N ILE A 71 -19.79 -12.35 10.37
CA ILE A 71 -18.67 -12.60 11.29
C ILE A 71 -19.14 -13.27 12.58
N MET A 72 -20.25 -12.78 13.14
CA MET A 72 -20.88 -13.34 14.34
C MET A 72 -21.24 -14.82 14.15
N TRP A 73 -21.66 -15.20 12.95
CA TRP A 73 -22.02 -16.59 12.63
C TRP A 73 -20.80 -17.51 12.41
N ARG A 74 -19.69 -17.00 11.86
CA ARG A 74 -18.64 -17.85 11.26
C ARG A 74 -17.25 -17.83 11.92
N SER A 75 -16.96 -16.86 12.79
CA SER A 75 -15.60 -16.72 13.38
C SER A 75 -15.42 -17.33 14.77
N ASN A 76 -14.16 -17.62 15.13
CA ASN A 76 -13.76 -17.90 16.51
C ASN A 76 -13.90 -16.64 17.39
N SER A 77 -13.95 -16.81 18.71
CA SER A 77 -14.25 -15.73 19.67
C SER A 77 -13.27 -14.55 19.62
N ILE A 78 -12.01 -14.78 19.24
CA ILE A 78 -10.95 -13.76 19.15
C ILE A 78 -11.13 -12.89 17.90
N ASP A 79 -11.37 -13.50 16.73
CA ASP A 79 -11.58 -12.78 15.48
C ASP A 79 -12.82 -11.88 15.53
N LYS A 80 -13.88 -12.33 16.21
CA LYS A 80 -15.11 -11.54 16.42
C LYS A 80 -14.84 -10.25 17.17
N ARG A 81 -14.10 -10.32 18.29
CA ARG A 81 -13.79 -9.15 19.12
C ARG A 81 -12.98 -8.12 18.33
N PHE A 82 -11.97 -8.57 17.59
CA PHE A 82 -11.15 -7.69 16.76
C PHE A 82 -11.98 -7.01 15.66
N CYS A 83 -12.82 -7.75 14.94
CA CYS A 83 -13.66 -7.18 13.89
C CYS A 83 -14.71 -6.19 14.42
N ILE A 84 -15.36 -6.48 15.55
CA ILE A 84 -16.36 -5.57 16.12
C ILE A 84 -15.71 -4.29 16.63
N THR A 85 -14.61 -4.40 17.40
CA THR A 85 -13.91 -3.22 17.92
C THR A 85 -13.35 -2.35 16.79
N SER A 86 -12.80 -2.95 15.74
CA SER A 86 -12.29 -2.18 14.58
C SER A 86 -13.39 -1.46 13.81
N VAL A 87 -14.59 -2.02 13.69
CA VAL A 87 -15.72 -1.33 13.05
C VAL A 87 -16.22 -0.15 13.90
N ILE A 88 -16.29 -0.31 15.23
CA ILE A 88 -16.77 0.75 16.15
C ILE A 88 -15.76 1.89 16.31
N TYR A 89 -14.46 1.60 16.33
CA TYR A 89 -13.43 2.63 16.52
C TYR A 89 -13.06 3.41 15.24
N TRP A 90 -13.48 2.96 14.06
CA TRP A 90 -13.17 3.59 12.76
C TRP A 90 -14.39 4.21 12.06
N SER A 91 -15.59 4.12 12.65
CA SER A 91 -16.81 4.82 12.24
C SER A 91 -16.97 6.14 12.97
#